data_AF-A0A971YYW0-F1
#
_entry.id   AF-A0A971YYW0-F1
#
_cell.length_a   1.000
_cell.length_b   1.000
_cell.length_c   1.000
_cell.angle_alpha   90.00
_cell.angle_beta   90.00
_cell.angle_gamma   90.00
#
_symmetry.space_group_name_H-M   'P 1'
#
loop_
_entity.id
_entity.type
_entity.pdbx_description
1 polymer ?
#
loop_
_entity_poly.entity_id
_entity_poly.type
_entity_poly.pdbx_seq_one_letter_code
_entity_poly.pdbx_strand_id
1 'polypeptide(L)'
;MRKVLLVVAISAIILVSLGLVALAADKVGCAACHTGNYSLAKEANAIQGHPKVADNANYDACVRCHGPNSKWPFGPILHKGHLVGADNHFITNYGGDCKLCHVLDANKGTFTIAK
;
A
#
# COMPACT_ATOMS: atom_id res chain seq x y z
N MET A 1 -34.62 40.56 -8.30
CA MET A 1 -33.15 40.70 -8.40
C MET A 1 -32.40 40.13 -7.19
N ARG A 2 -32.74 40.53 -5.95
CA ARG A 2 -32.08 40.04 -4.70
C ARG A 2 -32.11 38.51 -4.48
N LYS A 3 -33.17 37.83 -4.93
CA LYS A 3 -33.33 36.36 -4.82
C LYS A 3 -32.46 35.57 -5.83
N VAL A 4 -32.12 36.18 -6.98
CA VAL A 4 -31.31 35.53 -8.03
C VAL A 4 -29.83 35.54 -7.66
N LEU A 5 -29.34 36.64 -7.05
CA LEU A 5 -27.99 36.72 -6.50
C LEU A 5 -27.73 35.71 -5.36
N LEU A 6 -28.76 35.40 -4.56
CA LEU A 6 -28.66 34.46 -3.45
C LEU A 6 -28.53 33.01 -3.93
N VAL A 7 -29.25 32.63 -5.00
CA VAL A 7 -29.17 31.29 -5.58
C VAL A 7 -27.83 31.05 -6.28
N VAL A 8 -27.29 32.04 -6.99
CA VAL A 8 -25.96 31.92 -7.64
C VAL A 8 -24.83 31.80 -6.61
N ALA A 9 -24.92 32.53 -5.49
CA ALA A 9 -23.93 32.45 -4.41
C ALA A 9 -23.95 31.08 -3.70
N ILE A 10 -25.13 30.48 -3.47
CA ILE A 10 -25.26 29.16 -2.85
C ILE A 10 -24.76 28.06 -3.79
N SER A 11 -25.04 28.15 -5.10
CA SER A 11 -24.56 27.19 -6.09
C SER A 11 -23.04 27.20 -6.24
N ALA A 12 -22.40 28.37 -6.13
CA ALA A 12 -20.93 28.47 -6.16
C ALA A 12 -20.26 27.85 -4.92
N ILE A 13 -20.90 27.95 -3.75
CA ILE A 13 -20.39 27.36 -2.49
C ILE A 13 -20.46 25.82 -2.52
N ILE A 14 -21.49 25.25 -3.17
CA ILE A 14 -21.65 23.79 -3.30
C ILE A 14 -20.65 23.19 -4.30
N LEU A 15 -20.25 23.93 -5.35
CA LEU A 15 -19.24 23.44 -6.29
C LEU A 15 -17.81 23.44 -5.72
N VAL A 16 -17.48 24.33 -4.77
CA VAL A 16 -16.14 24.40 -4.17
C VAL A 16 -15.91 23.28 -3.13
N SER A 17 -16.96 22.76 -2.51
CA SER A 17 -16.85 21.68 -1.52
C SER A 17 -16.65 20.28 -2.13
N LEU A 18 -16.88 20.09 -3.43
CA LEU A 18 -16.56 18.82 -4.11
C LEU A 18 -15.08 18.66 -4.48
N GLY A 19 -14.25 19.70 -4.33
CA GLY A 19 -12.83 19.67 -4.69
C GLY A 19 -11.87 19.16 -3.62
N LEU A 20 -12.35 18.85 -2.41
CA LEU A 20 -11.49 18.66 -1.23
C LEU A 20 -11.51 17.24 -0.66
N VAL A 21 -11.70 16.22 -1.50
CA VAL A 21 -11.47 14.83 -1.11
C VAL A 21 -10.34 14.24 -1.96
N ALA A 22 -9.20 14.92 -1.98
CA ALA A 22 -7.94 14.24 -2.21
C ALA A 22 -7.71 13.33 -1.00
N LEU A 23 -8.21 12.09 -1.08
CA LEU A 23 -7.89 11.03 -0.14
C LEU A 23 -6.36 10.97 -0.05
N ALA A 24 -5.85 11.32 1.13
CA ALA A 24 -4.48 11.17 1.56
C ALA A 24 -3.88 9.89 0.95
N ALA A 25 -3.00 10.07 -0.05
CA ALA A 25 -2.17 9.02 -0.63
C ALA A 25 -0.98 8.74 0.32
N ASP A 26 -1.24 8.80 1.61
CA ASP A 26 -0.21 8.93 2.60
C ASP A 26 0.07 7.50 3.08
N LYS A 27 1.09 6.90 2.45
CA LYS A 27 1.82 5.69 2.89
C LYS A 27 1.24 4.35 2.39
N VAL A 28 1.20 4.15 1.07
CA VAL A 28 0.98 2.83 0.47
C VAL A 28 2.31 2.24 0.00
N GLY A 29 2.52 0.93 0.22
CA GLY A 29 3.67 0.17 -0.26
C GLY A 29 4.67 -0.19 0.83
N CYS A 30 5.68 -0.97 0.47
CA CYS A 30 6.59 -1.59 1.45
C CYS A 30 7.33 -0.57 2.32
N ALA A 31 7.78 0.54 1.72
CA ALA A 31 8.55 1.58 2.40
C ALA A 31 7.72 2.41 3.41
N ALA A 32 6.39 2.27 3.42
CA ALA A 32 5.53 2.90 4.41
C ALA A 32 5.84 2.41 5.84
N CYS A 33 6.16 1.12 5.98
CA CYS A 33 6.38 0.45 7.27
C CYS A 33 7.80 -0.09 7.42
N HIS A 34 8.40 -0.63 6.35
CA HIS A 34 9.70 -1.30 6.42
C HIS A 34 10.87 -0.33 6.34
N THR A 35 11.16 0.32 7.47
CA THR A 35 12.23 1.33 7.58
C THR A 35 13.15 1.06 8.76
N GLY A 36 14.35 1.68 8.76
CA GLY A 36 15.28 1.63 9.89
C GLY A 36 15.78 0.21 10.22
N ASN A 37 15.36 -0.32 11.37
CA ASN A 37 15.73 -1.67 11.83
C ASN A 37 14.85 -2.78 11.27
N TYR A 38 13.70 -2.44 10.69
CA TYR A 38 12.75 -3.36 10.07
C TYR A 38 12.70 -3.15 8.56
N SER A 39 13.81 -2.69 7.96
CA SER A 39 13.88 -2.57 6.51
C SER A 39 13.76 -3.94 5.84
N LEU A 40 13.24 -3.96 4.61
CA LEU A 40 13.07 -5.18 3.82
C LEU A 40 14.36 -6.00 3.75
N ALA A 41 15.49 -5.31 3.52
CA ALA A 41 16.78 -5.96 3.45
C ALA A 41 17.19 -6.60 4.78
N LYS A 42 16.99 -5.92 5.91
CA LYS A 42 17.34 -6.46 7.23
C LYS A 42 16.53 -7.70 7.56
N GLU A 43 15.22 -7.65 7.31
CA GLU A 43 14.34 -8.79 7.56
C GLU A 43 14.67 -9.97 6.65
N ALA A 44 14.81 -9.74 5.34
CA ALA A 44 15.19 -10.79 4.39
C ALA A 44 16.55 -11.41 4.75
N ASN A 45 17.53 -10.57 5.10
CA ASN A 45 18.88 -11.01 5.46
C ASN A 45 18.94 -11.76 6.81
N ALA A 46 17.90 -11.68 7.63
CA ALA A 46 17.76 -12.43 8.88
C ALA A 46 17.13 -13.83 8.68
N ILE A 47 16.52 -14.10 7.52
CA ILE A 47 15.95 -15.41 7.20
C ILE A 47 17.08 -16.42 6.95
N GLN A 48 17.11 -17.49 7.74
CA GLN A 48 18.09 -18.56 7.56
C GLN A 48 17.98 -19.18 6.15
N GLY A 49 19.10 -19.19 5.42
CA GLY A 49 19.17 -19.75 4.07
C GLY A 49 18.69 -18.82 2.95
N HIS A 50 18.25 -17.59 3.27
CA HIS A 50 17.96 -16.58 2.25
C HIS A 50 19.28 -15.93 1.76
N PRO A 51 19.49 -15.76 0.44
CA PRO A 51 20.64 -15.02 -0.08
C PRO A 51 20.66 -13.58 0.41
N LYS A 52 21.84 -12.98 0.58
CA LYS A 52 21.92 -11.58 0.99
C LYS A 52 21.38 -10.66 -0.11
N VAL A 53 20.56 -9.71 0.28
CA VAL A 53 20.06 -8.63 -0.58
C VAL A 53 20.70 -7.30 -0.18
N ALA A 54 20.79 -6.38 -1.13
CA ALA A 54 21.33 -5.04 -0.90
C ALA A 54 20.44 -4.24 0.07
N ASP A 55 21.03 -3.33 0.84
CA ASP A 55 20.32 -2.56 1.86
C ASP A 55 19.17 -1.69 1.32
N ASN A 56 19.24 -1.31 0.05
CA ASN A 56 18.21 -0.55 -0.66
C ASN A 56 17.21 -1.44 -1.43
N ALA A 57 17.13 -2.74 -1.08
CA ALA A 57 16.16 -3.64 -1.69
C ALA A 57 14.74 -3.11 -1.55
N ASN A 58 14.00 -3.17 -2.65
CA ASN A 58 12.60 -2.79 -2.77
C ASN A 58 11.78 -3.95 -3.36
N TYR A 59 10.49 -3.72 -3.60
CA TYR A 59 9.61 -4.71 -4.23
C TYR A 59 10.23 -5.34 -5.50
N ASP A 60 10.76 -4.51 -6.40
CA ASP A 60 11.33 -4.97 -7.67
C ASP A 60 12.57 -5.84 -7.47
N ALA A 61 13.36 -5.63 -6.41
CA ALA A 61 14.49 -6.48 -6.06
C ALA A 61 14.03 -7.89 -5.62
N CYS A 62 12.97 -7.96 -4.82
CA CYS A 62 12.44 -9.21 -4.29
C CYS A 62 11.88 -10.12 -5.41
N VAL A 63 11.09 -9.54 -6.32
CA VAL A 63 10.41 -10.32 -7.38
C VAL A 63 11.35 -10.81 -8.49
N ARG A 64 12.61 -10.34 -8.54
CA ARG A 64 13.63 -10.92 -9.44
C ARG A 64 13.88 -12.40 -9.15
N CYS A 65 13.92 -12.77 -7.87
CA CYS A 65 14.08 -14.16 -7.45
C CYS A 65 12.73 -14.80 -7.12
N HIS A 66 11.81 -14.03 -6.53
CA HIS A 66 10.48 -14.49 -6.12
C HIS A 66 9.39 -14.22 -7.16
N GLY A 67 9.72 -14.37 -8.44
CA GLY A 67 8.79 -14.18 -9.54
C GLY A 67 7.62 -15.18 -9.54
N PRO A 68 6.62 -15.00 -10.43
CA PRO A 68 5.39 -15.80 -10.45
C PRO A 68 5.64 -17.31 -10.59
N ASN A 69 6.67 -17.67 -11.36
CA ASN A 69 7.03 -19.05 -11.68
C ASN A 69 8.16 -19.60 -10.80
N SER A 70 8.58 -18.85 -9.78
CA SER A 70 9.62 -19.32 -8.86
C SER A 70 9.07 -20.40 -7.92
N LYS A 71 9.96 -21.19 -7.31
CA LYS A 71 9.58 -22.16 -6.27
C LYS A 71 8.82 -21.50 -5.11
N TRP A 72 9.12 -20.23 -4.86
CA TRP A 72 8.52 -19.45 -3.78
C TRP A 72 8.06 -18.10 -4.34
N PRO A 73 6.86 -18.00 -4.93
CA PRO A 73 6.36 -16.75 -5.48
C PRO A 73 6.15 -15.69 -4.38
N PHE A 74 6.44 -14.43 -4.69
CA PHE A 74 6.48 -13.34 -3.70
C PHE A 74 5.14 -13.12 -3.00
N GLY A 75 4.03 -13.06 -3.75
CA GLY A 75 2.69 -12.80 -3.21
C GLY A 75 2.29 -13.79 -2.08
N PRO A 76 2.33 -15.11 -2.31
CA PRO A 76 2.07 -16.11 -1.28
C PRO A 76 2.96 -15.98 -0.04
N ILE A 77 4.26 -15.70 -0.19
CA ILE A 77 5.17 -15.52 0.96
C ILE A 77 4.79 -14.27 1.75
N LEU A 78 4.59 -13.15 1.04
CA LEU A 78 4.25 -11.86 1.65
C LEU A 78 2.93 -11.97 2.43
N HIS A 79 1.89 -12.51 1.81
CA HIS A 79 0.60 -12.71 2.47
C HIS A 79 0.71 -13.64 3.67
N LYS A 80 1.51 -14.71 3.59
CA LYS A 80 1.72 -15.59 4.75
C LYS A 80 2.35 -14.84 5.93
N GLY A 81 3.32 -13.98 5.69
CA GLY A 81 3.96 -13.17 6.76
C GLY A 81 3.02 -12.14 7.40
N HIS A 82 2.04 -11.63 6.63
CA HIS A 82 1.21 -10.50 7.07
C HIS A 82 -0.24 -10.88 7.39
N LEU A 83 -0.73 -12.06 7.00
CA LEU A 83 -2.15 -12.42 7.16
C LEU A 83 -2.36 -13.72 7.95
N VAL A 84 -1.29 -14.37 8.42
CA VAL A 84 -1.36 -15.68 9.09
C VAL A 84 -0.62 -15.64 10.44
N GLY A 85 -1.11 -16.41 11.40
CA GLY A 85 -0.52 -16.58 12.74
C GLY A 85 -1.34 -15.93 13.85
N ALA A 86 -1.18 -16.44 15.07
CA ALA A 86 -1.68 -15.77 16.27
C ALA A 86 -0.89 -14.46 16.49
N ASP A 87 -1.56 -13.41 16.95
CA ASP A 87 -0.96 -12.10 17.21
C ASP A 87 -0.25 -11.47 15.99
N ASN A 88 -0.77 -11.73 14.77
CA ASN A 88 -0.18 -11.17 13.56
C ASN A 88 -0.19 -9.63 13.62
N HIS A 89 1.00 -9.03 13.61
CA HIS A 89 1.16 -7.59 13.80
C HIS A 89 0.42 -6.76 12.75
N PHE A 90 0.36 -7.23 11.51
CA PHE A 90 -0.33 -6.53 10.43
C PHE A 90 -1.85 -6.55 10.63
N ILE A 91 -2.42 -7.72 10.94
CA ILE A 91 -3.86 -7.84 11.25
C ILE A 91 -4.23 -7.01 12.48
N THR A 92 -3.46 -7.11 13.56
CA THR A 92 -3.78 -6.43 14.83
C THR A 92 -3.72 -4.91 14.74
N ASN A 93 -2.71 -4.35 14.05
CA ASN A 93 -2.49 -2.91 14.05
C ASN A 93 -3.04 -2.20 12.81
N TYR A 94 -3.27 -2.94 11.72
CA TYR A 94 -3.66 -2.37 10.43
C TYR A 94 -4.93 -3.03 9.85
N GLY A 95 -5.58 -3.91 10.61
CA GLY A 95 -6.87 -4.52 10.27
C GLY A 95 -6.83 -5.43 9.04
N GLY A 96 -5.64 -5.79 8.54
CA GLY A 96 -5.51 -6.54 7.30
C GLY A 96 -5.86 -5.74 6.05
N ASP A 97 -5.79 -4.40 6.08
CA ASP A 97 -6.20 -3.57 4.94
C ASP A 97 -5.29 -3.78 3.71
N CYS A 98 -5.86 -4.46 2.70
CA CYS A 98 -5.19 -4.75 1.44
C CYS A 98 -4.66 -3.49 0.74
N LYS A 99 -5.30 -2.33 0.96
CA LYS A 99 -4.94 -1.06 0.30
C LYS A 99 -3.64 -0.44 0.84
N LEU A 100 -3.07 -0.99 1.92
CA LEU A 100 -1.74 -0.58 2.40
C LEU A 100 -0.62 -1.09 1.51
N CYS A 101 -0.86 -2.14 0.72
CA CYS A 101 0.09 -2.67 -0.26
C CYS A 101 -0.44 -2.60 -1.69
N HIS A 102 -1.76 -2.56 -1.89
CA HIS A 102 -2.39 -2.56 -3.20
C HIS A 102 -3.03 -1.22 -3.54
N VAL A 103 -2.84 -0.77 -4.77
CA VAL A 103 -3.53 0.40 -5.32
C VAL A 103 -4.73 -0.08 -6.12
N LEU A 104 -5.93 0.37 -5.72
CA LEU A 104 -7.17 0.16 -6.46
C LEU A 104 -7.30 1.25 -7.53
N ASP A 105 -7.32 0.85 -8.80
CA ASP A 105 -7.82 1.69 -9.88
C ASP A 105 -9.34 1.49 -9.97
N ALA A 106 -10.10 2.42 -9.37
CA ALA A 106 -11.56 2.34 -9.32
C ALA A 106 -12.23 2.47 -10.70
N ASN A 107 -11.56 3.12 -11.67
CA ASN A 107 -12.10 3.27 -13.02
C ASN A 107 -11.99 1.97 -13.82
N LYS A 108 -10.96 1.16 -13.55
CA LYS A 108 -10.72 -0.12 -14.23
C LYS A 108 -11.17 -1.33 -13.43
N GLY A 109 -11.47 -1.16 -12.14
CA GLY A 109 -11.76 -2.28 -11.23
C GLY A 109 -10.56 -3.21 -11.02
N THR A 110 -9.34 -2.68 -11.11
CA THR A 110 -8.11 -3.48 -11.02
C THR A 110 -7.28 -3.11 -9.80
N PHE A 111 -6.64 -4.10 -9.18
CA PHE A 111 -5.61 -3.89 -8.18
C PHE A 111 -4.21 -4.01 -8.79
N THR A 112 -3.32 -3.13 -8.36
CA THR A 112 -1.87 -3.21 -8.63
C THR A 112 -1.11 -3.20 -7.30
N ILE A 113 0.16 -3.60 -7.32
CA ILE A 113 1.01 -3.56 -6.13
C ILE A 113 1.70 -2.19 -6.08
N ALA A 114 1.65 -1.52 -4.93
CA ALA A 114 2.44 -0.32 -4.67
C ALA A 114 3.91 -0.73 -4.47
N LYS A 115 4.79 -0.11 -5.24
CA LYS A 115 6.21 -0.43 -5.29
C LYS A 115 7.02 0.34 -4.27
#